data_AF-A0A966N0R1-F1
#
_entry.id   AF-A0A966N0R1-F1
#
_cell.length_a   1.000
_cell.length_b   1.000
_cell.length_c   1.000
_cell.angle_alpha   90.00
_cell.angle_beta   90.00
_cell.angle_gamma   90.00
#
_symmetry.space_group_name_H-M   'P 1'
#
loop_
_entity.id
_entity.type
_entity.pdbx_description
1 polymer ?
#
loop_
_entity_poly.entity_id
_entity_poly.type
_entity_poly.pdbx_seq_one_letter_code
_entity_poly.pdbx_strand_id
1 'polypeptide(L)'
;MRRRGLFVIASLLVVAACGERMIFEASTDPTIAGSAETATTTPATDDTEAPVDVNRPAGTISWSVCPPSVTSIATTPLDCGKLTVPYDYKSDDGRVFTLHLVRRPADDAAARIGSMLVNPGGPGFGGTTIPENAEW
;
A
#
# COMPACT_ATOMS: atom_id res chain seq x y z
N MET A 1 13.34 33.40 49.11
CA MET A 1 13.56 32.23 48.23
C MET A 1 12.45 31.16 48.25
N ARG A 2 11.27 31.36 48.87
CA ARG A 2 10.21 30.34 48.97
C ARG A 2 9.06 30.41 47.94
N ARG A 3 9.07 31.40 47.03
CA ARG A 3 8.02 31.54 45.99
C ARG A 3 8.38 30.96 44.62
N ARG A 4 9.65 30.57 44.40
CA ARG A 4 10.11 29.98 43.13
C ARG A 4 9.82 28.47 43.02
N GLY A 5 9.65 27.77 44.14
CA GLY A 5 9.35 26.33 44.16
C GLY A 5 7.91 25.98 43.78
N LEU A 6 6.95 26.91 43.98
CA LEU A 6 5.53 26.64 43.70
C LEU A 6 5.22 26.59 42.19
N PHE A 7 5.94 27.36 41.39
CA PHE A 7 5.73 27.41 39.94
C PHE A 7 6.22 26.15 39.22
N VAL A 8 7.29 25.51 39.70
CA VAL A 8 7.85 24.30 39.07
C VAL A 8 6.94 23.09 39.26
N ILE A 9 6.24 23.00 40.40
CA ILE A 9 5.31 21.89 40.70
C ILE A 9 4.04 22.01 39.85
N ALA A 10 3.55 23.22 39.59
CA ALA A 10 2.38 23.45 38.73
C ALA A 10 2.64 23.05 37.26
N SER A 11 3.88 23.21 36.78
CA SER A 11 4.25 22.81 35.41
C SER A 11 4.34 21.29 35.22
N LEU A 12 4.74 20.54 36.25
CA LEU A 12 4.87 19.08 36.17
C LEU A 12 3.51 18.35 36.16
N LEU A 13 2.46 18.94 36.75
CA LEU A 13 1.11 18.37 36.75
C LEU A 13 0.38 18.53 35.39
N VAL A 14 0.77 19.49 34.56
CA VAL A 14 0.12 19.73 33.25
C VAL A 14 0.61 18.75 32.17
N VAL A 15 1.84 18.23 32.27
CA VAL A 15 2.40 17.31 31.25
C VAL A 15 1.85 15.88 31.36
N ALA A 16 1.27 15.51 32.50
CA ALA A 16 0.63 14.20 32.68
C ALA A 16 -0.78 14.10 32.05
N ALA A 17 -1.35 15.21 31.56
CA ALA A 17 -2.70 15.24 30.99
C ALA A 17 -2.74 15.02 29.46
N CYS A 18 -1.60 15.01 28.76
CA CYS A 18 -1.52 14.69 27.33
C CYS A 18 -1.22 13.20 27.05
N GLY A 19 -1.34 12.34 28.07
CA GLY A 19 -1.40 10.90 27.87
C GLY A 19 -2.78 10.52 27.34
N GLU A 20 -3.05 10.80 26.07
CA GLU A 20 -4.24 10.32 25.37
C GLU A 20 -4.24 8.79 25.45
N ARG A 21 -5.13 8.25 26.29
CA ARG A 21 -5.51 6.84 26.22
C ARG A 21 -6.15 6.65 24.85
N MET A 22 -5.45 6.00 23.93
CA MET A 22 -6.08 5.41 22.75
C MET A 22 -7.05 4.32 23.24
N ILE A 23 -8.27 4.73 23.51
CA ILE A 23 -9.42 3.84 23.55
C ILE A 23 -9.68 3.49 22.09
N PHE A 24 -9.32 2.28 21.67
CA PHE A 24 -9.89 1.67 20.47
C PHE A 24 -11.36 1.36 20.78
N GLU A 25 -12.22 2.38 20.73
CA GLU A 25 -13.64 2.16 20.54
C GLU A 25 -13.81 1.73 19.08
N ALA A 26 -14.28 0.49 18.90
CA ALA A 26 -14.73 0.01 17.60
C ALA A 26 -15.81 0.98 17.10
N SER A 27 -15.50 1.70 16.02
CA SER A 27 -16.46 2.56 15.34
C SER A 27 -17.56 1.68 14.74
N THR A 28 -18.66 1.53 15.47
CA THR A 28 -19.97 1.25 14.89
C THR A 28 -20.57 2.59 14.47
N ASP A 29 -20.03 3.20 13.41
CA ASP A 29 -20.67 4.35 12.77
C ASP A 29 -21.55 3.86 11.61
N PRO A 30 -22.87 4.08 11.66
CA PRO A 30 -23.78 3.69 10.59
C PRO A 30 -23.63 4.65 9.41
N THR A 31 -23.26 4.10 8.25
CA THR A 31 -23.59 4.59 6.90
C THR A 31 -23.56 6.11 6.71
N ILE A 32 -22.45 6.63 6.17
CA ILE A 32 -22.39 7.96 5.55
C ILE A 32 -23.53 8.08 4.51
N ALA A 33 -24.52 8.91 4.82
CA ALA A 33 -25.49 9.37 3.85
C ALA A 33 -24.76 10.25 2.83
N GLY A 34 -24.94 9.93 1.53
CA GLY A 34 -24.18 10.52 0.44
C GLY A 34 -24.29 12.05 0.37
N SER A 35 -23.14 12.71 0.46
CA SER A 35 -22.95 14.03 -0.14
C SER A 35 -22.51 13.82 -1.58
N ALA A 36 -23.37 14.19 -2.53
CA ALA A 36 -23.02 14.22 -3.94
C ALA A 36 -22.12 15.43 -4.19
N GLU A 37 -20.81 15.23 -4.19
CA GLU A 37 -19.87 16.17 -4.78
C GLU A 37 -19.71 15.86 -6.27
N THR A 38 -20.08 16.85 -7.10
CA THR A 38 -19.87 16.82 -8.55
C THR A 38 -18.38 16.99 -8.84
N ALA A 39 -17.70 15.89 -9.15
CA ALA A 39 -16.31 15.91 -9.60
C ALA A 39 -16.24 16.22 -11.11
N THR A 40 -15.70 17.40 -11.45
CA THR A 40 -15.32 17.74 -12.83
C THR A 40 -14.08 16.93 -13.22
N THR A 41 -14.27 15.95 -14.10
CA THR A 41 -13.16 15.10 -14.59
C THR A 41 -12.52 15.76 -15.81
N THR A 42 -11.23 16.08 -15.72
CA THR A 42 -10.39 16.44 -16.89
C THR A 42 -10.05 15.15 -17.63
N PRO A 43 -10.19 15.07 -18.97
CA PRO A 43 -9.88 13.85 -19.70
C PRO A 43 -8.37 13.58 -19.62
N ALA A 44 -8.02 12.44 -19.01
CA ALA A 44 -6.68 11.87 -19.09
C ALA A 44 -6.42 11.40 -20.54
N THR A 45 -5.21 11.63 -21.03
CA THR A 45 -4.73 11.12 -22.31
C THR A 45 -4.74 9.59 -22.27
N ASP A 46 -5.48 9.00 -23.21
CA ASP A 46 -5.69 7.57 -23.38
C ASP A 46 -4.44 6.94 -24.00
N ASP A 47 -3.63 6.27 -23.18
CA ASP A 47 -2.64 5.30 -23.66
C ASP A 47 -3.43 4.05 -24.08
N THR A 48 -3.85 4.01 -25.34
CA THR A 48 -4.58 2.87 -25.90
C THR A 48 -3.71 1.62 -25.87
N GLU A 49 -3.85 0.84 -24.79
CA GLU A 49 -3.26 -0.50 -24.65
C GLU A 49 -4.08 -1.49 -25.49
N ALA A 50 -3.39 -2.33 -26.26
CA ALA A 50 -4.02 -3.31 -27.15
C ALA A 50 -4.92 -4.28 -26.36
N PRO A 51 -5.99 -4.83 -26.96
CA PRO A 51 -6.89 -5.75 -26.27
C PRO A 51 -6.14 -7.00 -25.80
N VAL A 52 -6.18 -7.23 -24.49
CA VAL A 52 -5.48 -8.32 -23.81
C VAL A 52 -6.39 -9.55 -23.80
N ASP A 53 -5.88 -10.69 -24.26
CA ASP A 53 -6.60 -11.97 -24.24
C ASP A 53 -6.81 -12.44 -22.79
N VAL A 54 -8.02 -12.27 -22.27
CA VAL A 54 -8.43 -12.59 -20.90
C VAL A 54 -8.48 -14.09 -20.59
N ASN A 55 -8.51 -14.94 -21.62
CA ASN A 55 -8.49 -16.40 -21.47
C ASN A 55 -7.08 -16.99 -21.49
N ARG A 56 -6.05 -16.17 -21.74
CA ARG A 56 -4.66 -16.61 -21.61
C ARG A 56 -4.31 -16.69 -20.11
N PRO A 57 -3.68 -17.78 -19.63
CA PRO A 57 -3.15 -17.82 -18.27
C PRO A 57 -2.30 -16.58 -18.02
N ALA A 58 -2.53 -15.93 -16.87
CA ALA A 58 -1.80 -14.77 -16.37
C ALA A 58 -0.39 -14.70 -16.99
N GLY A 59 -0.19 -13.74 -17.88
CA GLY A 59 1.02 -13.67 -18.71
C GLY A 59 2.29 -13.64 -17.86
N THR A 60 3.43 -13.98 -18.46
CA THR A 60 4.72 -13.89 -17.78
C THR A 60 4.96 -12.46 -17.32
N ILE A 61 5.24 -12.28 -16.03
CA ILE A 61 5.56 -10.96 -15.47
C ILE A 61 6.94 -10.55 -15.97
N SER A 62 6.99 -9.45 -16.71
CA SER A 62 8.25 -8.80 -17.09
C SER A 62 8.75 -7.97 -15.92
N TRP A 63 9.92 -8.33 -15.40
CA TRP A 63 10.55 -7.68 -14.26
C TRP A 63 11.56 -6.64 -14.71
N SER A 64 11.59 -5.50 -14.04
CA SER A 64 12.60 -4.45 -14.21
C SER A 64 12.94 -3.85 -12.85
N VAL A 65 14.10 -3.21 -12.73
CA VAL A 65 14.45 -2.45 -11.51
C VAL A 65 13.36 -1.41 -11.22
N CYS A 66 12.88 -1.37 -9.98
CA CYS A 66 11.89 -0.39 -9.56
C CYS A 66 12.43 1.05 -9.65
N PRO A 67 11.59 2.03 -10.02
CA PRO A 67 11.99 3.43 -10.00
C PRO A 67 12.15 3.95 -8.55
N PRO A 68 12.93 5.02 -8.32
CA PRO A 68 13.18 5.56 -6.99
C PRO A 68 11.93 5.96 -6.19
N SER A 69 10.83 6.27 -6.87
CA SER A 69 9.55 6.59 -6.23
C SER A 69 8.93 5.42 -5.47
N VAL A 70 9.26 4.18 -5.86
CA VAL A 70 8.76 2.94 -5.23
C VAL A 70 9.74 2.41 -4.19
N THR A 71 11.04 2.68 -4.35
CA THR A 71 12.11 2.15 -3.48
C THR A 71 12.61 3.15 -2.45
N SER A 72 11.85 4.19 -2.12
CA SER A 72 12.34 5.35 -1.35
C SER A 72 12.87 4.97 0.04
N ILE A 73 12.41 3.86 0.61
CA ILE A 73 12.83 3.31 1.90
C ILE A 73 13.56 1.97 1.80
N ALA A 74 13.67 1.41 0.59
CA ALA A 74 14.26 0.09 0.39
C ALA A 74 15.79 0.16 0.54
N THR A 75 16.36 -0.80 1.28
CA THR A 75 17.81 -0.90 1.49
C THR A 75 18.51 -1.75 0.42
N THR A 76 17.75 -2.45 -0.41
CA THR A 76 18.24 -3.31 -1.49
C THR A 76 17.46 -3.05 -2.78
N PRO A 77 18.05 -3.31 -3.97
CA PRO A 77 17.34 -3.18 -5.24
C PRO A 77 16.10 -4.08 -5.29
N LEU A 78 14.97 -3.51 -5.69
CA LEU A 78 13.71 -4.23 -5.88
C LEU A 78 13.38 -4.36 -7.37
N ASP A 79 12.72 -5.45 -7.72
CA ASP A 79 12.16 -5.66 -9.04
C ASP A 79 10.66 -5.32 -9.05
N CYS A 80 10.26 -4.51 -10.02
CA CYS A 80 8.89 -4.14 -10.29
C CYS A 80 8.37 -4.91 -11.50
N GLY A 81 7.09 -5.29 -11.44
CA GLY A 81 6.40 -5.97 -12.53
C GLY A 81 4.92 -5.60 -12.57
N LYS A 82 4.26 -5.92 -13.68
CA LYS A 82 2.83 -5.74 -13.87
C LYS A 82 2.19 -7.06 -14.25
N LEU A 83 0.98 -7.29 -13.77
CA LEU A 83 0.16 -8.43 -14.16
C LEU A 83 -1.24 -7.95 -14.51
N THR A 84 -1.64 -8.15 -15.76
CA THR A 84 -3.01 -7.89 -16.22
C THR A 84 -3.90 -9.06 -15.86
N VAL A 85 -5.07 -8.76 -15.27
CA VAL A 85 -6.08 -9.75 -14.86
C VAL A 85 -7.45 -9.34 -15.38
N PRO A 86 -8.36 -10.29 -15.67
CA PRO A 86 -9.72 -9.95 -16.09
C PRO A 86 -10.49 -9.23 -14.97
N TYR A 87 -11.36 -8.32 -15.38
CA TYR A 87 -12.31 -7.63 -14.50
C TYR A 87 -13.32 -8.63 -13.90
N ASP A 88 -13.83 -9.54 -14.75
CA ASP A 88 -14.73 -10.62 -14.35
C ASP A 88 -14.22 -11.94 -14.94
N TYR A 89 -13.79 -12.84 -14.07
CA TYR A 89 -13.27 -14.16 -14.47
C TYR A 89 -14.32 -15.09 -15.08
N LYS A 90 -15.62 -14.74 -15.04
CA LYS A 90 -16.71 -15.50 -15.69
C LYS A 90 -17.10 -14.94 -17.05
N SER A 91 -16.54 -13.78 -17.44
CA SER A 91 -16.92 -13.03 -18.64
C SER A 91 -15.69 -12.76 -19.51
N ASP A 92 -15.84 -12.99 -20.81
CA ASP A 92 -14.79 -12.72 -21.80
C ASP A 92 -14.93 -11.33 -22.44
N ASP A 93 -15.55 -10.38 -21.74
CA ASP A 93 -15.83 -9.04 -22.27
C ASP A 93 -14.58 -8.15 -22.47
N GLY A 94 -13.40 -8.68 -22.15
CA GLY A 94 -12.10 -8.06 -22.40
C GLY A 94 -11.74 -6.93 -21.42
N ARG A 95 -12.58 -6.62 -20.43
CA ARG A 95 -12.23 -5.63 -19.40
C ARG A 95 -11.20 -6.21 -18.45
N VAL A 96 -10.20 -5.41 -18.08
CA VAL A 96 -9.06 -5.85 -17.28
C VAL A 96 -8.69 -4.83 -16.20
N PHE A 97 -7.92 -5.30 -15.21
CA PHE A 97 -7.19 -4.48 -14.25
C PHE A 97 -5.71 -4.85 -14.28
N THR A 98 -4.86 -3.88 -13.96
CA THR A 98 -3.42 -4.09 -13.83
C THR A 98 -3.02 -4.16 -12.36
N LEU A 99 -2.52 -5.31 -11.94
CA LEU A 99 -1.90 -5.49 -10.64
C LEU A 99 -0.43 -5.08 -10.72
N HIS A 100 -0.01 -4.21 -9.81
CA HIS A 100 1.39 -3.83 -9.65
C HIS A 100 2.06 -4.75 -8.65
N LEU A 101 3.23 -5.30 -9.01
CA LEU A 101 4.00 -6.20 -8.18
C LEU A 101 5.37 -5.60 -7.88
N VAL A 102 5.83 -5.80 -6.66
CA VAL A 102 7.19 -5.53 -6.21
C VAL A 102 7.76 -6.82 -5.64
N ARG A 103 9.01 -7.13 -5.99
CA ARG A 103 9.73 -8.32 -5.56
C ARG A 103 11.10 -7.90 -5.03
N ARG A 104 11.40 -8.28 -3.79
CA ARG A 104 12.78 -8.38 -3.30
C ARG A 104 13.38 -9.70 -3.83
N PRO A 105 14.45 -9.68 -4.64
CA PRO A 105 15.15 -10.90 -5.03
C PRO A 105 15.74 -11.59 -3.79
N ALA A 106 15.87 -12.92 -3.84
CA ALA A 106 16.57 -13.65 -2.78
C ALA A 106 18.05 -13.24 -2.75
N ASP A 107 18.62 -13.09 -1.55
CA ASP A 107 20.04 -12.73 -1.39
C ASP A 107 20.97 -13.78 -2.01
N ASP A 108 20.63 -15.07 -1.86
CA ASP A 108 21.26 -16.17 -2.57
C ASP A 108 20.33 -16.74 -3.65
N ALA A 109 20.58 -16.35 -4.89
CA ALA A 109 19.82 -16.82 -6.04
C ALA A 109 19.98 -18.32 -6.31
N ALA A 110 21.11 -18.93 -5.91
CA ALA A 110 21.37 -20.36 -6.10
C ALA A 110 20.64 -21.23 -5.07
N ALA A 111 20.42 -20.71 -3.85
CA ALA A 111 19.66 -21.37 -2.81
C ALA A 111 18.14 -21.07 -2.86
N ARG A 112 17.67 -20.28 -3.83
CA ARG A 112 16.26 -19.91 -3.95
C ARG A 112 15.37 -21.13 -4.17
N ILE A 113 14.44 -21.35 -3.25
CA ILE A 113 13.39 -22.38 -3.37
C ILE A 113 12.24 -21.90 -4.27
N GLY A 114 11.77 -20.66 -4.08
CA GLY A 114 10.58 -20.16 -4.75
C GLY A 114 10.26 -18.70 -4.43
N SER A 115 8.99 -18.32 -4.56
CA SER A 115 8.50 -16.98 -4.19
C SER A 115 7.59 -17.09 -2.97
N MET A 116 7.84 -16.27 -1.97
CA MET A 116 6.92 -16.06 -0.85
C MET A 116 5.98 -14.92 -1.22
N LEU A 117 4.71 -15.23 -1.46
CA LEU A 117 3.68 -14.22 -1.71
C LEU A 117 3.08 -13.76 -0.39
N VAL A 118 3.04 -12.46 -0.18
CA VAL A 118 2.60 -11.83 1.06
C VAL A 118 1.40 -10.94 0.80
N ASN A 119 0.52 -10.84 1.79
CA ASN A 119 -0.58 -9.88 1.82
C ASN A 119 -0.57 -9.22 3.20
N PRO A 120 -0.36 -7.88 3.30
CA PRO A 120 -0.35 -7.18 4.58
C PRO A 120 -1.68 -7.28 5.34
N GLY A 121 -2.78 -7.64 4.66
CA GLY A 121 -4.10 -7.76 5.25
C GLY A 121 -4.90 -6.46 5.12
N GLY A 122 -5.81 -6.22 6.09
CA GLY A 122 -6.79 -5.15 6.00
C GLY A 122 -7.77 -5.40 4.86
N PRO A 123 -8.27 -4.34 4.24
CA PRO A 123 -8.01 -4.19 2.80
C PRO A 123 -7.60 -2.74 2.47
N GLY A 124 -7.22 -2.48 1.23
CA GLY A 124 -6.85 -1.13 0.77
C GLY A 124 -5.39 -0.72 1.01
N PHE A 125 -4.64 -1.47 1.81
CA PHE A 125 -3.19 -1.31 1.90
C PHE A 125 -2.49 -1.89 0.66
N GLY A 126 -1.50 -1.16 0.15
CA GLY A 126 -0.66 -1.62 -0.95
C GLY A 126 0.22 -2.80 -0.54
N GLY A 127 0.08 -3.93 -1.22
CA GLY A 127 0.90 -5.12 -0.96
C GLY A 127 2.41 -4.92 -1.21
N THR A 128 2.79 -3.88 -1.96
CA THR A 128 4.20 -3.53 -2.26
C THR A 128 4.97 -3.05 -1.04
N THR A 129 4.28 -2.60 0.01
CA THR A 129 4.90 -2.13 1.26
C THR A 129 5.72 -3.20 1.98
N ILE A 130 5.31 -4.47 1.93
CA ILE A 130 6.04 -5.55 2.62
C ILE A 130 7.44 -5.78 2.02
N PRO A 131 7.63 -5.98 0.69
CA PRO A 131 8.96 -6.12 0.12
C PRO A 131 9.83 -4.85 0.21
N GLU A 132 9.23 -3.66 0.27
CA GLU A 132 9.96 -2.40 0.51
C GLU A 132 10.59 -2.34 1.91
N ASN A 133 9.91 -2.91 2.91
CA ASN A 133 10.37 -2.98 4.31
C ASN A 133 11.05 -4.30 4.67
N ALA A 134 11.27 -5.19 3.69
CA ALA A 134 11.91 -6.49 3.92
C ALA A 134 13.41 -6.29 4.11
N GLU A 135 13.78 -5.96 5.35
CA GLU A 135 15.14 -6.01 5.82
C GLU A 135 15.44 -7.42 6.33
N TRP A 136 16.48 -8.04 5.75
CA TRP A 136 17.04 -9.36 6.11
C TRP A 136 16.17 -10.54 5.65
#